data_AF-A0A1V9ZCM7-F1
#
_entry.id   AF-A0A1V9ZCM7-F1
#
_cell.length_a   1.000
_cell.length_b   1.000
_cell.length_c   1.000
_cell.angle_alpha   90.00
_cell.angle_beta   90.00
_cell.angle_gamma   90.00
#
_symmetry.space_group_name_H-M   'P 1'
#
loop_
_entity.id
_entity.type
_entity.pdbx_description
1 polymer ?
#
loop_
_entity_poly.entity_id
_entity_poly.type
_entity_poly.pdbx_seq_one_letter_code
_entity_poly.pdbx_strand_id
1 'polypeptide(L)'
;MSTLRHTGILFNCELIQSLPPDLRMKAQRLPLAARVDSQPHRTASCGQQFYIDLLDKFEKWQAPNKAKTKKALPRPDDKPRRKRGGKRYRKMKERVQLTEVRREVNRQNFGTANDEYGDNAMGITSGRLGAEGSGTLRVIKKAQKQTKLKLKAASFTKHQSGLASSLAFTPVQGIELMNPSAAAERVREANKKYFGATNGFKSTIQPQP
;
A
#
# COMPACT_ATOMS: atom_id res chain seq x y z
N MET A 1 -23.56 -16.60 -17.52
CA MET A 1 -22.19 -17.12 -17.80
C MET A 1 -21.25 -15.93 -17.94
N SER A 2 -20.45 -15.62 -16.92
CA SER A 2 -19.51 -14.50 -16.97
C SER A 2 -18.36 -14.86 -17.92
N THR A 3 -18.26 -14.14 -19.05
CA THR A 3 -17.12 -14.27 -19.95
C THR A 3 -15.87 -13.73 -19.25
N LEU A 4 -14.82 -14.55 -19.16
CA LEU A 4 -13.56 -14.14 -18.54
C LEU A 4 -12.98 -12.96 -19.34
N ARG A 5 -12.66 -11.86 -18.66
CA ARG A 5 -12.15 -10.66 -19.34
C ARG A 5 -10.80 -10.97 -19.99
N HIS A 6 -10.55 -10.36 -21.15
CA HIS A 6 -9.32 -10.52 -21.95
C HIS A 6 -9.13 -11.87 -22.63
N THR A 7 -10.16 -12.70 -22.81
CA THR A 7 -10.07 -13.92 -23.63
C THR A 7 -10.24 -13.59 -25.12
N GLY A 8 -9.13 -13.48 -25.85
CA GLY A 8 -9.11 -13.27 -27.30
C GLY A 8 -8.58 -14.49 -28.06
N ILE A 9 -8.26 -14.32 -29.34
CA ILE A 9 -7.73 -15.41 -30.20
C ILE A 9 -6.49 -16.07 -29.59
N LEU A 10 -5.58 -15.25 -29.04
CA LEU A 10 -4.38 -15.76 -28.35
C LEU A 10 -4.72 -16.61 -27.11
N PHE A 11 -5.80 -16.32 -26.38
CA PHE A 11 -6.18 -17.13 -25.23
C PHE A 11 -6.61 -18.54 -25.66
N ASN A 12 -7.27 -18.65 -26.81
CA ASN A 12 -7.80 -19.91 -27.34
C ASN A 12 -6.75 -20.75 -28.07
N CYS A 13 -5.48 -20.33 -28.15
CA CYS A 13 -4.45 -21.13 -28.77
C CYS A 13 -4.18 -22.42 -27.96
N GLU A 14 -3.83 -23.49 -28.66
CA GLU A 14 -3.58 -24.80 -28.06
C GLU A 14 -2.51 -24.74 -26.95
N LEU A 15 -1.45 -23.97 -27.20
CA LEU A 15 -0.34 -23.76 -26.27
C LEU A 15 -0.78 -23.16 -24.92
N ILE A 16 -1.80 -22.30 -24.92
CA ILE A 16 -2.33 -21.67 -23.70
C ILE A 16 -3.41 -22.53 -23.07
N GLN A 17 -4.23 -23.21 -23.86
CA GLN A 17 -5.28 -24.10 -23.34
C GLN A 17 -4.72 -25.36 -22.69
N SER A 18 -3.53 -25.83 -23.08
CA SER A 18 -2.84 -26.95 -22.43
C SER A 18 -2.37 -26.62 -21.00
N LEU A 19 -2.24 -25.34 -20.64
CA LEU A 19 -1.83 -24.90 -19.31
C LEU A 19 -2.98 -24.98 -18.28
N PRO A 20 -2.68 -25.09 -16.98
CA PRO A 20 -3.66 -24.89 -15.91
C PRO A 20 -4.32 -23.50 -15.98
N PRO A 21 -5.62 -23.36 -15.63
CA PRO A 21 -6.40 -22.12 -15.80
C PRO A 21 -5.76 -20.89 -15.14
N ASP A 22 -5.07 -21.06 -14.00
CA ASP A 22 -4.41 -19.98 -13.27
C ASP A 22 -3.26 -19.32 -14.05
N LEU A 23 -2.60 -20.07 -14.94
CA LEU A 23 -1.45 -19.61 -15.71
C LEU A 23 -1.84 -19.06 -17.08
N ARG A 24 -3.04 -19.37 -17.59
CA ARG A 24 -3.47 -19.00 -18.95
C ARG A 24 -3.47 -17.48 -19.18
N MET A 25 -3.98 -16.73 -18.21
CA MET A 25 -4.01 -15.26 -18.26
C MET A 25 -2.61 -14.62 -18.26
N LYS A 26 -1.62 -15.30 -17.67
CA LYS A 26 -0.23 -14.86 -17.67
C LYS A 26 0.45 -15.20 -19.00
N ALA A 27 0.16 -16.38 -19.55
CA ALA A 27 0.74 -16.88 -20.80
C ALA A 27 0.32 -16.06 -22.04
N GLN A 28 -0.89 -15.51 -22.06
CA GLN A 28 -1.43 -14.74 -23.20
C GLN A 28 -0.64 -13.44 -23.52
N ARG A 29 0.23 -12.97 -22.63
CA ARG A 29 0.96 -11.69 -22.79
C ARG A 29 2.20 -11.81 -23.68
N LEU A 30 2.01 -12.20 -24.94
CA LEU A 30 3.12 -12.50 -25.86
C LEU A 30 3.16 -11.63 -27.14
N PRO A 31 3.30 -10.30 -27.07
CA PRO A 31 3.31 -9.44 -28.26
C PRO A 31 4.68 -9.28 -28.94
N LEU A 32 5.73 -9.95 -28.45
CA LEU A 32 7.10 -9.72 -28.94
C LEU A 32 7.37 -10.37 -30.31
N ALA A 33 6.81 -11.56 -30.58
CA ALA A 33 7.02 -12.27 -31.84
C ALA A 33 6.47 -11.50 -33.06
N ALA A 34 5.30 -10.87 -32.93
CA ALA A 34 4.68 -10.11 -34.01
C ALA A 34 5.55 -8.93 -34.51
N ARG A 35 6.44 -8.38 -33.67
CA ARG A 35 7.35 -7.30 -34.07
C ARG A 35 8.51 -7.81 -34.92
N VAL A 36 9.00 -9.01 -34.63
CA VAL A 36 10.06 -9.66 -35.40
C VAL A 36 9.54 -10.03 -36.78
N ASP A 37 8.31 -10.56 -36.86
CA ASP A 37 7.66 -10.88 -38.13
C ASP A 37 7.36 -9.64 -38.98
N SER A 38 7.25 -8.45 -38.39
CA SER A 38 7.09 -7.22 -39.17
C SER A 38 8.34 -6.83 -39.97
N GLN A 39 9.51 -7.38 -39.63
CA GLN A 39 10.77 -7.02 -40.28
C GLN A 39 10.93 -7.74 -41.63
N PRO A 40 11.66 -7.15 -42.59
CA PRO A 40 11.86 -7.73 -43.92
C PRO A 40 12.81 -8.95 -43.92
N HIS A 41 13.75 -9.04 -42.97
CA HIS A 41 14.68 -10.16 -42.85
C HIS A 41 14.15 -11.22 -41.89
N ARG A 42 13.26 -12.07 -42.39
CA ARG A 42 12.55 -13.09 -41.60
C ARG A 42 13.32 -14.41 -41.65
N THR A 43 13.75 -14.89 -40.49
CA THR A 43 14.36 -16.23 -40.36
C THR A 43 13.44 -17.11 -39.52
N ALA A 44 13.01 -18.25 -40.06
CA ALA A 44 12.12 -19.20 -39.38
C ALA A 44 12.68 -19.71 -38.02
N SER A 45 14.01 -19.68 -37.87
CA SER A 45 14.72 -20.02 -36.62
C SER A 45 14.28 -19.19 -35.41
N CYS A 46 13.96 -17.90 -35.62
CA CYS A 46 13.60 -17.01 -34.52
C CYS A 46 12.26 -17.41 -33.86
N GLY A 47 11.27 -17.81 -34.66
CA GLY A 47 9.98 -18.30 -34.15
C GLY A 47 10.14 -19.61 -33.35
N GLN A 48 10.99 -20.52 -33.83
CA GLN A 48 11.27 -21.79 -33.15
C GLN A 48 11.95 -21.56 -31.79
N GLN A 49 12.89 -20.61 -31.71
CA GLN A 49 13.53 -20.24 -30.45
C GLN A 49 12.51 -19.66 -29.45
N PHE A 50 11.61 -18.78 -29.90
CA PHE A 50 10.56 -18.26 -29.02
C PHE A 50 9.61 -19.35 -28.53
N TYR A 51 9.31 -20.34 -29.36
CA TYR A 51 8.49 -21.47 -28.95
C TYR A 51 9.17 -22.29 -27.84
N ILE A 52 10.46 -22.60 -28.00
CA ILE A 52 11.25 -23.31 -26.98
C ILE A 52 11.31 -22.49 -25.67
N ASP A 53 11.64 -21.21 -25.77
CA ASP A 53 11.68 -20.29 -24.62
C ASP A 53 10.36 -20.21 -23.86
N LEU A 54 9.23 -20.35 -24.55
CA LEU A 54 7.90 -20.38 -23.94
C LEU A 54 7.67 -21.67 -23.17
N LEU A 55 8.00 -22.81 -23.77
CA LEU A 55 7.87 -24.11 -23.13
C LEU A 55 8.70 -24.18 -21.85
N ASP A 56 9.95 -23.75 -21.89
CA ASP A 56 10.84 -23.71 -20.71
C ASP A 56 10.26 -22.82 -19.60
N LYS A 57 9.64 -21.69 -19.97
CA LYS A 57 8.97 -20.80 -19.00
C LYS A 57 7.73 -21.44 -18.41
N PHE A 58 6.95 -22.16 -19.21
CA PHE A 58 5.75 -22.84 -18.74
C PHE A 58 6.10 -23.99 -17.80
N GLU A 59 7.10 -24.79 -18.14
CA GLU A 59 7.62 -25.83 -17.26
C GLU A 59 8.08 -25.23 -15.92
N LYS A 60 8.85 -24.13 -15.98
CA LYS A 60 9.29 -23.42 -14.78
C LYS A 60 8.15 -22.82 -13.94
N TRP A 61 7.04 -22.43 -14.55
CA TRP A 61 5.86 -21.92 -13.81
C TRP A 61 5.04 -23.03 -13.17
N GLN A 62 5.00 -24.21 -13.81
CA GLN A 62 4.35 -25.39 -13.25
C GLN A 62 5.21 -26.07 -12.19
N ALA A 63 6.53 -25.91 -12.26
CA ALA A 63 7.44 -26.45 -11.28
C ALA A 63 7.06 -25.99 -9.87
N PRO A 64 6.99 -26.93 -8.89
CA PRO A 64 6.65 -26.57 -7.53
C PRO A 64 7.68 -25.59 -6.98
N ASN A 65 7.19 -24.57 -6.25
CA ASN A 65 8.10 -23.68 -5.53
C ASN A 65 8.96 -24.50 -4.58
N LYS A 66 10.27 -24.22 -4.57
CA LYS A 66 11.21 -24.88 -3.66
C LYS A 66 10.70 -24.74 -2.22
N ALA A 67 10.64 -25.85 -1.50
CA ALA A 67 10.18 -25.88 -0.12
C ALA A 67 10.97 -24.88 0.72
N LYS A 68 10.27 -24.11 1.56
CA LYS A 68 10.92 -23.17 2.48
C LYS A 68 11.75 -23.98 3.47
N THR A 69 13.05 -23.74 3.51
CA THR A 69 13.90 -24.29 4.57
C THR A 69 13.54 -23.64 5.89
N LYS A 70 13.54 -24.44 6.97
CA LYS A 70 13.36 -23.93 8.34
C LYS A 70 14.55 -23.03 8.65
N LYS A 71 14.38 -21.71 8.52
CA LYS A 71 15.40 -20.75 8.93
C LYS A 71 15.50 -20.80 10.44
N ALA A 72 16.68 -21.15 10.97
CA ALA A 72 16.95 -21.09 12.38
C ALA A 72 16.68 -19.68 12.91
N LEU A 73 16.16 -19.59 14.13
CA LEU A 73 16.02 -18.31 14.80
C LEU A 73 17.40 -17.64 14.90
N PRO A 74 17.47 -16.30 14.82
CA PRO A 74 18.70 -15.60 15.16
C PRO A 74 19.16 -16.02 16.56
N ARG A 75 20.48 -16.22 16.72
CA ARG A 75 21.07 -16.53 18.02
C ARG A 75 20.58 -15.50 19.06
N PRO A 76 20.09 -15.93 20.23
CA PRO A 76 19.80 -15.03 21.34
C PRO A 76 21.11 -14.37 21.83
N ASP A 77 21.43 -13.19 21.30
CA ASP A 77 22.58 -12.37 21.71
C ASP A 77 22.08 -11.07 22.37
N ASP A 78 22.48 -10.81 23.61
CA ASP A 78 22.20 -9.54 24.30
C ASP A 78 23.22 -8.46 23.93
N LYS A 79 23.22 -8.06 22.66
CA LYS A 79 24.08 -6.97 22.19
C LYS A 79 23.61 -5.63 22.76
N PRO A 80 24.54 -4.74 23.16
CA PRO A 80 24.17 -3.42 23.68
C PRO A 80 23.34 -2.65 22.63
N ARG A 81 22.15 -2.18 23.04
CA ARG A 81 21.22 -1.50 22.15
C ARG A 81 21.77 -0.14 21.72
N ARG A 82 21.73 0.14 20.41
CA ARG A 82 22.04 1.47 19.86
C ARG A 82 21.00 2.51 20.33
N LYS A 83 21.46 3.55 21.03
CA LYS A 83 20.63 4.68 21.47
C LYS A 83 20.49 5.69 20.32
N ARG A 84 19.25 6.10 19.99
CA ARG A 84 18.96 7.13 18.97
C ARG A 84 17.98 8.16 19.54
N GLY A 85 18.22 9.44 19.25
CA GLY A 85 17.48 10.57 19.84
C GLY A 85 16.59 11.37 18.89
N GLY A 86 16.50 11.02 17.60
CA GLY A 86 15.81 11.84 16.58
C GLY A 86 14.28 11.76 16.58
N LYS A 87 13.60 12.77 16.02
CA LYS A 87 12.13 12.89 15.94
C LYS A 87 11.43 11.64 15.40
N ARG A 88 11.95 11.04 14.32
CA ARG A 88 11.41 9.79 13.75
C ARG A 88 11.49 8.61 14.73
N TYR A 89 12.61 8.50 15.44
CA TYR A 89 12.83 7.42 16.40
C TYR A 89 12.00 7.61 17.67
N ARG A 90 11.85 8.86 18.16
CA ARG A 90 10.93 9.20 19.25
C ARG A 90 9.49 8.81 18.90
N LYS A 91 9.00 9.20 17.72
CA LYS A 91 7.66 8.82 17.24
C LYS A 91 7.46 7.31 17.08
N MET A 92 8.50 6.58 16.70
CA MET A 92 8.46 5.11 16.63
C MET A 92 8.41 4.49 18.04
N LYS A 93 9.21 4.99 18.98
CA LYS A 93 9.15 4.57 20.39
C LYS A 93 7.79 4.87 21.00
N GLU A 94 7.25 6.08 20.81
CA GLU A 94 5.92 6.49 21.25
C GLU A 94 4.79 5.58 20.77
N ARG A 95 4.96 4.94 19.59
CA ARG A 95 3.98 3.97 19.06
C ARG A 95 4.02 2.63 19.79
N VAL A 96 5.19 2.17 20.18
CA VAL A 96 5.41 0.82 20.74
C VAL A 96 5.43 0.85 22.27
N GLN A 97 5.90 1.95 22.87
CA GLN A 97 5.96 2.11 24.32
C GLN A 97 4.56 2.27 24.90
N LEU A 98 4.40 1.85 26.15
CA LEU A 98 3.16 2.07 26.90
C LEU A 98 2.86 3.56 26.98
N THR A 99 1.60 3.91 26.74
CA THR A 99 1.12 5.29 26.90
C THR A 99 1.23 5.72 28.36
N GLU A 100 1.29 7.03 28.60
CA GLU A 100 1.27 7.60 29.97
C GLU A 100 0.04 7.14 30.74
N VAL A 101 -1.12 7.15 30.08
CA VAL A 101 -2.38 6.66 30.66
C VAL A 101 -2.25 5.19 31.07
N ARG A 102 -1.70 4.33 30.22
CA ARG A 102 -1.55 2.91 30.57
C ARG A 102 -0.50 2.69 31.66
N ARG A 103 0.54 3.52 31.73
CA ARG A 103 1.50 3.50 32.84
C ARG A 103 0.84 3.85 34.16
N GLU A 104 -0.09 4.80 34.17
CA GLU A 104 -0.83 5.19 35.37
C GLU A 104 -1.86 4.13 35.77
N VAL A 105 -2.51 3.48 34.80
CA VAL A 105 -3.38 2.32 35.07
C VAL A 105 -2.61 1.17 35.72
N ASN A 106 -1.36 0.96 35.30
CA ASN A 106 -0.52 -0.09 35.87
C ASN A 106 0.10 0.31 37.23
N ARG A 107 -0.09 1.54 37.72
CA ARG A 107 0.38 1.97 39.04
C ARG A 107 -0.70 1.70 40.07
N GLN A 108 -0.29 1.27 41.25
CA GLN A 108 -1.17 0.95 42.36
C GLN A 108 -0.79 1.77 43.60
N ASN A 109 -1.79 2.27 44.32
CA ASN A 109 -1.59 3.00 45.57
C ASN A 109 -1.67 2.01 46.73
N PHE A 110 -0.62 1.96 47.55
CA PHE A 110 -0.61 1.09 48.72
C PHE A 110 -1.41 1.73 49.86
N GLY A 111 -2.29 0.95 50.50
CA GLY A 111 -3.04 1.37 51.69
C GLY A 111 -4.39 2.06 51.43
N THR A 112 -4.83 2.20 50.18
CA THR A 112 -6.18 2.71 49.85
C THR A 112 -7.13 1.55 49.55
N ALA A 113 -8.19 1.39 50.34
CA ALA A 113 -9.17 0.31 50.24
C ALA A 113 -10.19 0.48 49.09
N ASN A 114 -9.81 1.15 47.99
CA ASN A 114 -10.74 1.57 46.95
C ASN A 114 -10.96 0.53 45.84
N ASP A 115 -10.20 -0.56 45.81
CA ASP A 115 -10.32 -1.54 44.74
C ASP A 115 -10.94 -2.86 45.23
N GLU A 116 -12.08 -3.20 44.64
CA GLU A 116 -12.77 -4.46 44.84
C GLU A 116 -11.86 -5.62 44.37
N TYR A 117 -11.53 -6.53 45.28
CA TYR A 117 -10.55 -7.60 45.06
C TYR A 117 -10.83 -8.44 43.80
N GLY A 118 -12.11 -8.63 43.48
CA GLY A 118 -12.56 -9.33 42.27
C GLY A 118 -12.11 -8.65 40.97
N ASP A 119 -12.29 -7.35 40.86
CA ASP A 119 -11.92 -6.59 39.65
C ASP A 119 -10.41 -6.45 39.51
N ASN A 120 -9.68 -6.41 40.62
CA ASN A 120 -8.21 -6.41 40.65
C ASN A 120 -7.62 -7.69 40.09
N ALA A 121 -8.14 -8.84 40.52
CA ALA A 121 -7.71 -10.15 40.04
C ALA A 121 -8.02 -10.32 38.54
N MET A 122 -9.12 -9.72 38.07
CA MET A 122 -9.53 -9.75 36.66
C MET A 122 -8.86 -8.67 35.80
N GLY A 123 -8.03 -7.79 36.38
CA GLY A 123 -7.32 -6.74 35.66
C GLY A 123 -8.22 -5.64 35.07
N ILE A 124 -9.41 -5.49 35.63
CA ILE A 124 -10.42 -4.48 35.23
C ILE A 124 -10.14 -3.14 35.92
N THR A 125 -9.36 -3.15 37.00
CA THR A 125 -9.08 -1.92 37.75
C THR A 125 -8.24 -0.91 36.99
N SER A 126 -8.55 0.35 37.26
CA SER A 126 -7.85 1.49 36.67
C SER A 126 -6.62 1.89 37.49
N GLY A 127 -6.26 1.13 38.53
CA GLY A 127 -5.16 1.41 39.44
C GLY A 127 -5.23 2.85 39.95
N ARG A 128 -4.10 3.57 39.87
CA ARG A 128 -4.01 4.98 40.28
C ARG A 128 -4.76 5.94 39.34
N LEU A 129 -5.12 5.52 38.12
CA LEU A 129 -5.78 6.40 37.16
C LEU A 129 -7.19 6.75 37.65
N GLY A 130 -7.36 7.96 38.18
CA GLY A 130 -8.65 8.48 38.67
C GLY A 130 -8.80 8.51 40.18
N ALA A 131 -7.79 8.03 40.93
CA ALA A 131 -7.79 8.00 42.38
C ALA A 131 -7.77 9.39 43.06
N GLU A 132 -7.30 10.44 42.36
CA GLU A 132 -7.10 11.79 42.90
C GLU A 132 -8.19 12.79 42.45
N GLY A 133 -9.39 12.32 42.05
CA GLY A 133 -10.47 13.18 41.55
C GLY A 133 -11.87 12.61 41.69
N SER A 134 -12.88 13.32 41.15
CA SER A 134 -14.32 13.03 41.32
C SER A 134 -14.84 11.79 40.57
N GLY A 135 -13.99 10.78 40.29
CA GLY A 135 -14.36 9.56 39.57
C GLY A 135 -14.63 9.70 38.07
N THR A 136 -14.82 10.91 37.54
CA THR A 136 -15.09 11.15 36.12
C THR A 136 -13.84 11.64 35.38
N LEU A 137 -13.15 10.74 34.66
CA LEU A 137 -11.98 11.09 33.84
C LEU A 137 -12.34 11.29 32.38
N ARG A 138 -12.20 12.53 31.89
CA ARG A 138 -12.29 12.83 30.45
C ARG A 138 -10.90 12.72 29.81
N VAL A 139 -10.50 11.51 29.42
CA VAL A 139 -9.23 11.30 28.73
C VAL A 139 -9.31 11.86 27.31
N ILE A 140 -8.66 13.00 27.06
CA ILE A 140 -8.47 13.52 25.70
C ILE A 140 -7.63 12.50 24.94
N LYS A 141 -8.26 11.76 24.01
CA LYS A 141 -7.57 10.84 23.12
C LYS A 141 -6.53 11.63 22.32
N LYS A 142 -5.26 11.56 22.71
CA LYS A 142 -4.15 12.04 21.86
C LYS A 142 -4.35 11.37 20.50
N ALA A 143 -4.59 12.17 19.45
CA ALA A 143 -4.92 11.69 18.12
C ALA A 143 -3.74 10.93 17.51
N GLN A 144 -3.54 9.69 17.94
CA GLN A 144 -2.68 8.77 17.24
C GLN A 144 -3.37 8.47 15.92
N LYS A 145 -2.75 8.89 14.82
CA LYS A 145 -3.13 8.43 13.47
C LYS A 145 -2.97 6.91 13.48
N GLN A 146 -4.04 6.21 13.88
CA GLN A 146 -4.18 4.80 13.60
C GLN A 146 -3.92 4.68 12.11
N THR A 147 -3.03 3.77 11.74
CA THR A 147 -2.75 3.47 10.35
C THR A 147 -4.03 2.87 9.78
N LYS A 148 -4.97 3.73 9.38
CA LYS A 148 -6.07 3.34 8.52
C LYS A 148 -5.35 2.75 7.32
N LEU A 149 -5.42 1.42 7.17
CA LEU A 149 -5.13 0.80 5.88
C LEU A 149 -5.86 1.69 4.88
N LYS A 150 -5.12 2.36 4.00
CA LYS A 150 -5.71 3.10 2.91
C LYS A 150 -6.39 2.04 2.04
N LEU A 151 -7.60 1.64 2.44
CA LEU A 151 -8.48 0.80 1.67
C LEU A 151 -8.52 1.45 0.30
N LYS A 152 -8.31 0.62 -0.72
CA LYS A 152 -8.24 0.99 -2.14
C LYS A 152 -9.58 1.52 -2.69
N ALA A 153 -10.39 2.20 -1.86
CA ALA A 153 -11.63 2.85 -2.25
C ALA A 153 -11.40 3.89 -3.36
N ALA A 154 -10.21 4.50 -3.42
CA ALA A 154 -9.82 5.40 -4.51
C ALA A 154 -9.58 4.69 -5.87
N SER A 155 -9.68 3.36 -5.94
CA SER A 155 -9.51 2.60 -7.19
C SER A 155 -10.83 2.24 -7.88
N PHE A 156 -11.98 2.37 -7.21
CA PHE A 156 -13.28 2.01 -7.80
C PHE A 156 -13.80 3.06 -8.79
N THR A 157 -13.21 4.26 -8.84
CA THR A 157 -13.60 5.32 -9.77
C THR A 157 -12.91 5.25 -11.13
N LYS A 158 -12.04 4.25 -11.37
CA LYS A 158 -11.23 4.13 -12.60
C LYS A 158 -11.76 3.15 -13.65
N HIS A 159 -12.89 2.51 -13.42
CA HIS A 159 -13.55 1.67 -14.42
C HIS A 159 -14.82 2.37 -14.91
N GLN A 160 -14.64 3.45 -15.67
CA GLN A 160 -15.70 3.99 -16.51
C GLN A 160 -15.70 3.18 -17.81
N SER A 161 -16.80 2.51 -18.11
CA SER A 161 -17.07 2.05 -19.48
C SER A 161 -17.09 3.28 -20.40
N GLY A 162 -16.67 3.15 -21.67
CA GLY A 162 -16.67 4.27 -22.61
C GLY A 162 -18.05 4.88 -22.89
N LEU A 163 -19.12 4.27 -22.36
CA LEU A 163 -20.51 4.74 -22.42
C LEU A 163 -21.02 5.28 -21.07
N ALA A 164 -20.25 5.19 -19.99
CA ALA A 164 -20.62 5.80 -18.71
C ALA A 164 -20.27 7.29 -18.73
N SER A 165 -21.28 8.13 -18.81
CA SER A 165 -21.16 9.59 -18.69
C SER A 165 -20.45 9.99 -17.38
N SER A 166 -19.56 10.99 -17.44
CA SER A 166 -18.74 11.51 -16.34
C SER A 166 -19.52 12.35 -15.30
N LEU A 167 -20.72 11.92 -14.95
CA LEU A 167 -21.58 12.60 -13.98
C LEU A 167 -21.44 11.91 -12.61
N ALA A 168 -21.03 12.67 -11.58
CA ALA A 168 -20.96 12.19 -10.22
C ALA A 168 -22.11 12.79 -9.41
N PHE A 169 -22.91 11.94 -8.75
CA PHE A 169 -23.93 12.40 -7.81
C PHE A 169 -23.28 12.63 -6.45
N THR A 170 -23.19 13.89 -6.03
CA THR A 170 -22.78 14.25 -4.68
C THR A 170 -23.98 14.68 -3.85
N PRO A 171 -24.06 14.31 -2.56
CA PRO A 171 -25.26 14.52 -1.75
C PRO A 171 -25.54 15.99 -1.38
N VAL A 172 -24.67 16.93 -1.76
CA VAL A 172 -24.78 18.35 -1.36
C VAL A 172 -25.17 19.24 -2.55
N GLN A 173 -24.78 18.91 -3.78
CA GLN A 173 -24.95 19.81 -4.94
C GLN A 173 -25.56 19.14 -6.20
N GLY A 174 -25.94 17.86 -6.13
CA GLY A 174 -26.62 17.17 -7.23
C GLY A 174 -25.68 16.56 -8.27
N ILE A 175 -26.12 16.54 -9.53
CA ILE A 175 -25.38 15.96 -10.67
C ILE A 175 -24.33 16.97 -11.13
N GLU A 176 -23.06 16.72 -10.81
CA GLU A 176 -21.97 17.54 -11.29
C GLU A 176 -21.14 16.82 -12.35
N LEU A 177 -20.87 17.51 -13.46
CA LEU A 177 -19.92 17.09 -14.47
C LEU A 177 -18.50 17.35 -13.91
N MET A 178 -17.88 16.33 -13.33
CA MET A 178 -16.49 16.46 -12.90
C MET A 178 -15.59 16.48 -14.11
N ASN A 179 -14.92 17.61 -14.36
CA ASN A 179 -13.85 17.68 -15.36
C ASN A 179 -12.53 17.18 -14.73
N PRO A 180 -12.05 15.97 -15.09
CA PRO A 180 -10.85 15.40 -14.49
C PRO A 180 -9.57 16.18 -14.85
N SER A 181 -9.55 16.94 -15.96
CA SER A 181 -8.38 17.75 -16.33
C SER A 181 -8.20 18.93 -15.37
N ALA A 182 -9.28 19.65 -15.07
CA ALA A 182 -9.27 20.77 -14.12
C ALA A 182 -8.87 20.34 -12.70
N ALA A 183 -9.29 19.14 -12.28
CA ALA A 183 -8.86 18.57 -11.00
C ALA A 183 -7.35 18.24 -10.99
N ALA A 184 -6.80 17.73 -12.10
CA ALA A 184 -5.37 17.47 -12.23
C ALA A 184 -4.54 18.76 -12.22
N GLU A 185 -5.04 19.84 -12.82
CA GLU A 185 -4.42 21.16 -12.80
C GLU A 185 -4.36 21.75 -11.39
N ARG A 186 -5.47 21.74 -10.63
CA ARG A 186 -5.46 22.17 -9.21
C ARG A 186 -4.43 21.40 -8.37
N VAL A 187 -4.29 20.10 -8.61
CA VAL A 187 -3.29 19.28 -7.90
C VAL A 187 -1.87 19.65 -8.35
N ARG A 188 -1.64 19.98 -9.63
CA ARG A 188 -0.34 20.47 -10.10
C ARG A 188 0.01 21.82 -9.49
N GLU A 189 -0.93 22.74 -9.44
CA GLU A 189 -0.77 24.06 -8.82
C GLU A 189 -0.46 23.95 -7.33
N ALA A 190 -1.21 23.13 -6.58
CA ALA A 190 -0.96 22.90 -5.16
C ALA A 190 0.41 22.25 -4.88
N ASN A 191 0.96 21.50 -5.85
CA ASN A 191 2.28 20.90 -5.75
C ASN A 191 3.42 21.80 -6.29
N LYS A 192 3.10 22.98 -6.82
CA LYS A 192 4.09 23.94 -7.33
C LYS A 192 4.84 24.54 -6.13
N LYS A 193 6.11 24.16 -5.97
CA LYS A 193 6.98 24.64 -4.89
C LYS A 193 7.67 25.95 -5.30
N TYR A 194 7.96 26.78 -4.29
CA TYR A 194 8.59 28.10 -4.44
C TYR A 194 9.95 28.06 -5.19
N PHE A 195 10.75 27.01 -4.99
CA PHE A 195 12.00 26.75 -5.75
C PHE A 195 11.82 25.54 -6.67
N GLY A 196 11.13 25.75 -7.80
CA GLY A 196 10.96 24.73 -8.86
C GLY A 196 11.97 24.92 -9.99
N ALA A 197 12.24 23.86 -10.76
CA ALA A 197 13.18 23.90 -11.89
C ALA A 197 12.85 24.97 -12.96
N THR A 198 11.59 25.41 -13.03
CA THR A 198 11.12 26.48 -13.94
C THR A 198 11.26 27.88 -13.36
N ASN A 199 11.47 28.01 -12.04
CA ASN A 199 11.54 29.29 -11.33
C ASN A 199 12.96 29.47 -10.79
N GLY A 200 13.90 29.71 -11.70
CA GLY A 200 15.29 30.07 -11.36
C GLY A 200 15.42 31.55 -10.98
N PHE A 201 16.50 31.88 -10.25
CA PHE A 201 16.84 33.27 -9.94
C PHE A 201 17.25 34.00 -11.22
N LYS A 202 16.65 35.17 -11.49
CA LYS A 202 17.07 36.03 -12.60
C LYS A 202 18.25 36.89 -12.13
N SER A 203 19.35 36.85 -12.88
CA SER A 203 20.47 37.78 -12.69
C SER A 203 20.04 39.21 -13.03
N THR A 204 20.41 40.19 -12.21
CA THR A 204 20.14 41.61 -12.44
C THR A 204 21.21 42.30 -13.28
N ILE A 205 22.23 41.57 -13.73
CA ILE A 205 23.29 42.11 -14.58
C ILE A 205 22.75 42.18 -16.00
N GLN A 206 22.47 43.39 -16.49
CA GLN A 206 22.17 43.62 -17.90
C GLN A 206 23.49 43.56 -18.69
N PRO A 207 23.57 42.78 -19.79
CA PRO A 207 24.70 42.87 -20.69
C PRO A 207 24.72 44.25 -21.34
N GLN A 208 25.85 44.95 -21.22
CA GLN A 208 26.12 46.20 -21.94
C GLN A 208 26.14 45.93 -23.45
N PRO A 209 25.76 46.91 -24.29
CA PRO A 209 25.49 46.73 -25.72
C PRO A 209 26.70 46.23 -26.52
#